data_AF-A0A1W1DLD1-F1
#
_entry.id   AF-A0A1W1DLD1-F1
#
_cell.length_a   1.000
_cell.length_b   1.000
_cell.length_c   1.000
_cell.angle_alpha   90.00
_cell.angle_beta   90.00
_cell.angle_gamma   90.00
#
_symmetry.space_group_name_H-M   'P 1'
#
loop_
_entity.id
_entity.type
_entity.pdbx_description
1 polymer ?
#
loop_
_entity_poly.entity_id
_entity_poly.type
_entity_poly.pdbx_seq_one_letter_code
_entity_poly.pdbx_strand_id
1 'polypeptide(L)'
;MGIEFECEDDKGFGSVQGEIISIADETSDEILEELQDLYDDLQDELEALLEQSGDALMMNAAGMEVKLKDGRLCTLRVSPDVVTKILTVLEFDELQAFIDNIARSVEEPDNGHFCHNVNKD
;
A
#
# COMPACT_ATOMS: atom_id res chain seq x y z
N MET A 1 -10.01 -30.34 -8.99
CA MET A 1 -10.15 -30.13 -7.53
C MET A 1 -10.50 -28.66 -7.35
N GLY A 2 -11.40 -28.31 -6.44
CA GLY A 2 -11.81 -26.91 -6.25
C GLY A 2 -11.23 -26.39 -4.96
N ILE A 3 -10.72 -25.15 -4.97
CA ILE A 3 -10.31 -24.44 -3.75
C ILE A 3 -11.58 -23.83 -3.15
N GLU A 4 -11.78 -24.02 -1.85
CA GLU A 4 -12.79 -23.25 -1.11
C GLU A 4 -12.17 -21.90 -0.74
N PHE A 5 -12.78 -20.83 -1.24
CA PHE A 5 -12.32 -19.47 -1.00
C PHE A 5 -13.51 -18.55 -0.70
N GLU A 6 -13.24 -17.50 0.07
CA GLU A 6 -14.17 -16.41 0.35
C GLU A 6 -13.60 -15.12 -0.24
N CYS A 7 -14.46 -14.36 -0.93
CA CYS A 7 -14.13 -13.04 -1.46
C CYS A 7 -14.97 -11.99 -0.72
N GLU A 8 -14.31 -11.01 -0.11
CA GLU A 8 -14.96 -9.86 0.51
C GLU A 8 -14.47 -8.56 -0.12
N ASP A 9 -15.39 -7.63 -0.39
CA ASP A 9 -15.04 -6.25 -0.75
C ASP A 9 -14.30 -5.58 0.42
N ASP A 10 -13.08 -5.10 0.20
CA ASP A 10 -12.41 -4.22 1.16
C ASP A 10 -13.03 -2.83 1.13
N LYS A 11 -14.07 -2.64 1.95
CA LYS A 11 -14.77 -1.36 2.13
C LYS A 11 -14.08 -0.44 3.14
N GLY A 12 -13.05 -0.93 3.85
CA GLY A 12 -12.42 -0.26 4.98
C GLY A 12 -11.12 0.46 4.64
N PHE A 13 -10.47 0.12 3.53
CA PHE A 13 -9.07 0.46 3.33
C PHE A 13 -8.77 1.25 2.05
N GLY A 14 -8.79 2.58 2.17
CA GLY A 14 -8.30 3.51 1.14
C GLY A 14 -9.34 3.91 0.09
N SER A 15 -8.87 4.57 -0.98
CA SER A 15 -9.73 5.12 -2.04
C SER A 15 -9.95 4.17 -3.22
N VAL A 16 -9.43 2.94 -3.14
CA VAL A 16 -9.49 1.93 -4.21
C VAL A 16 -10.18 0.69 -3.64
N GLN A 17 -11.24 0.23 -4.32
CA GLN A 17 -11.85 -1.06 -4.01
C GLN A 17 -10.83 -2.17 -4.28
N GLY A 18 -10.40 -2.86 -3.22
CA GLY A 18 -9.72 -4.15 -3.31
C GLY A 18 -10.68 -5.27 -2.94
N GLU A 19 -10.37 -6.49 -3.36
CA GLU A 19 -11.03 -7.72 -2.89
C GLU A 19 -10.07 -8.44 -1.95
N ILE A 20 -10.55 -8.86 -0.79
CA ILE A 20 -9.81 -9.74 0.12
C ILE A 20 -10.23 -11.17 -0.23
N ILE A 21 -9.26 -11.95 -0.69
CA ILE A 21 -9.45 -13.38 -0.95
C ILE A 21 -8.87 -14.16 0.22
N SER A 22 -9.71 -14.96 0.87
CA SER A 22 -9.33 -15.89 1.94
C SER A 22 -9.47 -17.32 1.44
N ILE A 23 -8.48 -18.17 1.75
CA ILE A 23 -8.46 -19.59 1.40
C ILE A 23 -8.54 -20.43 2.68
N ALA A 24 -9.12 -21.62 2.60
CA ALA A 24 -9.22 -22.51 3.75
C ALA A 24 -7.84 -23.00 4.22
N ASP A 25 -7.61 -23.04 5.53
CA ASP A 25 -6.33 -23.47 6.13
C ASP A 25 -5.99 -24.92 5.79
N GLU A 26 -6.99 -25.78 5.56
CA GLU A 26 -6.82 -27.18 5.16
C GLU A 26 -6.53 -27.40 3.67
N THR A 27 -6.31 -26.33 2.89
CA THR A 27 -5.91 -26.43 1.48
C THR A 27 -4.61 -27.21 1.37
N SER A 28 -4.56 -28.21 0.49
CA SER A 28 -3.38 -29.08 0.35
C SER A 28 -2.18 -28.32 -0.20
N ASP A 29 -0.99 -28.65 0.31
CA ASP A 29 0.29 -28.07 -0.13
C ASP A 29 0.49 -28.12 -1.65
N GLU A 30 0.10 -29.21 -2.33
CA GLU A 30 0.19 -29.33 -3.79
C GLU A 30 -0.58 -28.23 -4.53
N ILE A 31 -1.74 -27.82 -4.01
CA ILE A 31 -2.57 -26.77 -4.60
C ILE A 31 -2.02 -25.38 -4.25
N LEU A 32 -1.46 -25.22 -3.05
CA LEU A 32 -0.81 -23.98 -2.64
C LEU A 32 0.45 -23.71 -3.48
N GLU A 33 1.22 -24.76 -3.81
CA GLU A 33 2.35 -24.68 -4.74
C GLU A 33 1.87 -24.28 -6.14
N GLU A 34 0.82 -24.91 -6.68
CA GLU A 34 0.26 -24.55 -8.00
C GLU A 34 -0.27 -23.10 -8.02
N LEU A 35 -0.86 -22.62 -6.93
CA LEU A 35 -1.29 -21.23 -6.78
C LEU A 35 -0.10 -20.26 -6.75
N GLN A 36 0.99 -20.63 -6.07
CA GLN A 36 2.20 -19.83 -6.02
C GLN A 36 2.85 -19.73 -7.41
N ASP A 37 2.96 -20.85 -8.13
CA ASP A 37 3.49 -20.86 -9.51
C ASP A 37 2.66 -19.94 -10.42
N LEU A 38 1.32 -20.01 -10.33
CA LEU A 38 0.44 -19.13 -11.11
C LEU A 38 0.60 -17.66 -10.72
N TYR A 39 0.78 -17.37 -9.43
CA TYR A 39 1.01 -16.01 -8.95
C TYR A 39 2.32 -15.44 -9.52
N ASP A 40 3.39 -16.23 -9.50
CA ASP A 40 4.70 -15.84 -10.03
C ASP A 40 4.61 -15.60 -11.55
N ASP A 41 3.96 -16.48 -12.31
CA ASP A 41 3.74 -16.31 -13.76
C ASP A 41 2.98 -15.02 -14.09
N LEU A 42 1.91 -14.72 -13.34
CA LEU A 42 1.14 -13.48 -13.51
C LEU A 42 1.96 -12.23 -13.16
N GLN A 43 2.85 -12.33 -12.18
CA GLN A 43 3.73 -11.24 -11.78
C GLN A 43 4.76 -10.94 -12.88
N ASP A 44 5.34 -11.97 -13.49
CA ASP A 44 6.25 -11.84 -14.63
C ASP A 44 5.55 -11.21 -15.85
N GLU A 45 4.31 -11.62 -16.14
CA GLU A 45 3.50 -11.02 -17.21
C GLU A 45 3.21 -9.54 -16.94
N LEU A 46 2.88 -9.20 -15.69
CA LEU A 46 2.66 -7.82 -15.27
C LEU A 46 3.93 -6.99 -15.46
N GLU A 47 5.09 -7.48 -15.03
CA GLU A 47 6.38 -6.80 -15.22
C GLU A 47 6.65 -6.51 -16.71
N ALA A 48 6.45 -7.49 -17.58
CA ALA A 48 6.62 -7.31 -19.03
C ALA A 48 5.67 -6.26 -19.64
N LEU A 49 4.43 -6.16 -19.13
CA LEU A 49 3.48 -5.12 -19.54
C LEU A 49 3.90 -3.73 -19.05
N LEU A 50 4.45 -3.64 -17.85
CA LEU A 50 4.94 -2.38 -17.27
C LEU A 50 6.19 -1.88 -18.00
N GLU A 51 7.11 -2.77 -18.37
CA GLU A 51 8.28 -2.42 -19.18
C GLU A 51 7.89 -1.88 -20.56
N GLN A 52 6.87 -2.44 -21.20
CA GLN A 52 6.41 -1.99 -22.53
C GLN A 52 5.66 -0.65 -22.52
N SER A 53 4.89 -0.39 -21.47
CA SER A 53 4.05 0.81 -21.38
C SER A 53 4.81 2.05 -20.94
N GLY A 54 6.01 1.90 -20.35
CA GLY A 54 6.74 3.02 -19.73
C GLY A 54 6.00 3.62 -18.52
N ASP A 55 4.90 2.98 -18.12
CA ASP A 55 3.90 3.43 -17.15
C ASP A 55 3.96 2.59 -15.87
N ALA A 56 5.10 1.91 -15.65
CA ALA A 56 5.38 1.05 -14.51
C ALA A 56 5.06 1.71 -13.15
N LEU A 57 5.23 3.03 -13.09
CA LEU A 57 4.96 3.85 -11.92
C LEU A 57 3.46 4.22 -11.77
N MET A 58 2.69 4.22 -12.86
CA MET A 58 1.29 4.67 -12.87
C MET A 58 0.28 3.55 -12.64
N MET A 59 0.56 2.32 -13.06
CA MET A 59 -0.39 1.19 -12.89
C MET A 59 -0.27 0.43 -11.57
N ASN A 60 0.84 0.59 -10.86
CA ASN A 60 0.80 0.32 -9.43
C ASN A 60 -0.18 1.33 -8.83
N ALA A 61 -1.38 0.87 -8.46
CA ALA A 61 -2.13 1.48 -7.38
C ALA A 61 -1.22 1.40 -6.16
N ALA A 62 -0.25 2.31 -6.10
CA ALA A 62 0.96 2.12 -5.34
C ALA A 62 0.54 2.16 -3.89
N GLY A 63 0.48 0.97 -3.31
CA GLY A 63 0.48 0.80 -1.89
C GLY A 63 1.74 1.47 -1.39
N MET A 64 1.66 2.75 -1.02
CA MET A 64 2.79 3.46 -0.45
C MET A 64 2.96 2.92 0.95
N GLU A 65 4.09 2.30 1.23
CA GLU A 65 4.30 1.68 2.53
C GLU A 65 4.88 2.69 3.51
N VAL A 66 4.36 2.65 4.74
CA VAL A 66 4.91 3.41 5.85
C VAL A 66 5.24 2.46 6.99
N LYS A 67 6.43 2.64 7.55
CA LYS A 67 6.83 1.95 8.76
C LYS A 67 6.36 2.72 9.99
N LEU A 68 5.45 2.11 10.74
CA LEU A 68 4.96 2.62 12.01
C LEU A 68 6.05 2.55 13.09
N LYS A 69 5.88 3.31 14.16
CA LYS A 69 6.84 3.35 15.29
C LYS A 69 7.04 1.99 15.96
N ASP A 70 6.02 1.15 15.96
CA ASP A 70 6.08 -0.23 16.48
C ASP A 70 6.77 -1.22 15.53
N GLY A 71 7.19 -0.74 14.34
CA GLY A 71 7.90 -1.52 13.33
C GLY A 71 6.98 -2.23 12.34
N ARG A 72 5.65 -2.18 12.50
CA ARG A 72 4.71 -2.71 11.51
C ARG A 72 4.74 -1.88 10.24
N LEU A 73 4.50 -2.55 9.12
CA LEU A 73 4.33 -1.93 7.82
C LEU A 73 2.85 -1.68 7.58
N CYS A 74 2.52 -0.48 7.15
CA CYS A 74 1.17 -0.06 6.80
C CYS A 74 1.15 0.39 5.35
N THR A 75 0.35 -0.28 4.53
CA THR A 75 0.18 0.06 3.12
C THR A 75 -0.85 1.16 2.97
N LEU A 76 -0.53 2.26 2.30
CA LEU A 76 -1.49 3.29 1.93
C LEU A 76 -1.96 3.03 0.50
N ARG A 77 -3.22 2.66 0.32
CA ARG A 77 -3.83 2.49 -1.00
C ARG A 77 -4.42 3.81 -1.50
N VAL A 78 -3.81 4.35 -2.56
CA VAL A 78 -4.27 5.55 -3.27
C VAL A 78 -4.61 5.16 -4.71
N SER A 79 -5.67 5.75 -5.27
CA SER A 79 -6.02 5.47 -6.67
C SER A 79 -4.88 5.90 -7.62
N PRO A 80 -4.56 5.10 -8.65
CA PRO A 80 -3.60 5.46 -9.70
C PRO A 80 -3.74 6.90 -10.18
N ASP A 81 -4.96 7.31 -10.54
CA ASP A 81 -5.27 8.66 -11.03
C ASP A 81 -4.82 9.79 -10.09
N VAL A 82 -4.83 9.56 -8.77
CA VAL A 82 -4.40 10.55 -7.77
C VAL A 82 -2.89 10.56 -7.65
N VAL A 83 -2.25 9.38 -7.57
CA VAL A 83 -0.78 9.26 -7.52
C VAL A 83 -0.17 9.88 -8.78
N THR A 84 -0.69 9.55 -9.97
CA THR A 84 -0.27 10.12 -11.25
C THR A 84 -0.35 11.65 -11.23
N LYS A 85 -1.46 12.22 -10.75
CA LYS A 85 -1.61 13.69 -10.65
C LYS A 85 -0.57 14.31 -9.72
N ILE A 86 -0.29 13.69 -8.58
CA ILE A 86 0.69 14.20 -7.62
C ILE A 86 2.10 14.15 -8.21
N LEU A 87 2.45 13.04 -8.88
CA LEU A 87 3.76 12.84 -9.52
C LEU A 87 4.01 13.76 -10.73
N THR A 88 3.02 14.53 -11.17
CA THR A 88 3.25 15.63 -12.14
C THR A 88 3.93 16.86 -11.52
N VAL A 89 3.98 16.94 -10.18
CA VAL A 89 4.49 18.11 -9.43
C VAL A 89 5.54 17.72 -8.40
N LEU A 90 5.40 16.55 -7.76
CA LEU A 90 6.33 16.05 -6.76
C LEU A 90 7.11 14.85 -7.29
N GLU A 91 8.38 14.78 -6.92
CA GLU A 91 9.16 13.56 -7.10
C GLU A 91 8.68 12.48 -6.11
N PHE A 92 8.94 11.21 -6.42
CA PHE A 92 8.49 10.09 -5.59
C PHE A 92 9.03 10.20 -4.14
N ASP A 93 10.30 10.54 -3.97
CA ASP A 93 10.93 10.71 -2.65
C ASP A 93 10.27 11.82 -1.82
N GLU A 94 9.82 12.90 -2.46
CA GLU A 94 9.12 13.99 -1.79
C GLU A 94 7.74 13.54 -1.31
N LEU A 95 7.03 12.77 -2.14
CA LEU A 95 5.74 12.20 -1.78
C LEU A 95 5.87 11.18 -0.63
N GLN A 96 6.88 10.30 -0.68
CA GLN A 96 7.16 9.35 0.39
C GLN A 96 7.48 10.08 1.71
N ALA A 97 8.37 11.07 1.67
CA ALA A 97 8.71 11.87 2.85
C ALA A 97 7.49 12.62 3.42
N PHE A 98 6.58 13.08 2.57
CA PHE A 98 5.33 13.72 3.00
C PHE A 98 4.43 12.73 3.76
N ILE A 99 4.29 11.50 3.26
CA ILE A 99 3.47 10.47 3.91
C ILE A 99 4.09 9.98 5.23
N ASP A 100 5.40 9.78 5.27
CA ASP A 100 6.12 9.42 6.51
C ASP A 100 5.92 10.48 7.60
N ASN A 101 5.91 11.77 7.22
CA ASN A 101 5.63 12.87 8.13
C ASN A 101 4.21 12.81 8.70
N ILE A 102 3.21 12.49 7.88
CA ILE A 102 1.83 12.33 8.33
C ILE A 102 1.73 11.19 9.35
N ALA A 103 2.27 10.01 9.03
CA ALA A 103 2.21 8.86 9.93
C ALA A 103 2.86 9.17 11.28
N ARG A 104 4.07 9.73 11.27
CA ARG A 104 4.76 10.16 12.49
C ARG A 104 3.94 11.16 13.31
N SER A 105 3.31 12.13 12.66
CA SER A 105 2.49 13.15 13.35
C SER A 105 1.21 12.55 13.97
N VAL A 106 0.65 11.51 13.36
CA VAL A 106 -0.51 10.78 13.89
C VAL A 106 -0.10 9.89 15.07
N GLU A 107 1.05 9.22 14.98
CA GLU A 107 1.58 8.38 16.06
C GLU A 107 2.13 9.19 17.24
N GLU A 108 2.62 10.40 16.99
CA GLU A 108 3.14 11.34 17.98
C GLU A 108 2.49 12.72 17.84
N PRO A 109 1.22 12.88 18.27
CA PRO A 109 0.51 14.15 18.11
C PRO A 109 1.15 15.26 18.93
N ASP A 110 1.72 16.25 18.26
CA ASP A 110 2.12 17.51 18.90
C ASP A 110 0.88 18.40 19.10
N ASN A 111 0.21 18.20 20.24
CA ASN A 111 -0.89 19.06 20.68
C ASN A 111 -0.40 20.31 21.44
N GLY A 112 0.91 20.56 21.45
CA GLY A 112 1.51 21.73 22.06
C GLY A 112 1.12 23.01 21.32
N HIS A 113 1.05 24.12 22.05
CA HIS A 113 0.99 25.42 21.41
C HIS A 113 2.37 25.77 20.84
N PHE A 114 2.44 26.09 19.55
CA PHE A 114 3.68 26.55 18.88
C PHE A 114 4.32 27.77 19.58
N CYS A 115 3.56 28.52 20.36
CA CYS A 115 4.04 29.64 21.17
C CYS A 115 3.74 29.39 22.65
N HIS A 116 4.78 29.41 23.47
CA HIS A 116 4.69 29.35 24.92
C HIS A 116 5.47 30.49 25.55
N ASN A 117 4.88 31.14 26.56
CA ASN A 117 5.58 32.14 27.37
C ASN A 117 6.68 31.43 28.16
N VAL A 118 7.92 31.91 28.04
CA VAL A 118 9.00 31.46 28.93
C VAL A 118 8.73 32.09 30.29
N ASN A 119 8.22 31.32 31.25
CA ASN A 119 8.18 31.76 32.64
C ASN A 119 9.62 32.00 33.06
N LYS A 120 9.93 33.27 33.35
CA LYS A 120 11.22 33.70 33.88
C LYS A 120 11.03 33.78 35.39
N ASP A 121 11.66 32.84 36.11
CA ASP A 121 11.81 32.91 37.57
C ASP A 121 12.50 34.21 38.00
#